data_AF-A0A661DU79-F1
#
_entry.id   AF-A0A661DU79-F1
#
_cell.length_a   1.000
_cell.length_b   1.000
_cell.length_c   1.000
_cell.angle_alpha   90.00
_cell.angle_beta   90.00
_cell.angle_gamma   90.00
#
_symmetry.space_group_name_H-M   'P 1'
#
loop_
_entity.id
_entity.type
_entity.pdbx_description
1 polymer ?
#
loop_
_entity_poly.entity_id
_entity_poly.type
_entity_poly.pdbx_seq_one_letter_code
_entity_poly.pdbx_strand_id
1 'polypeptide(L)'
;MIDITITATRRPELLDKTLSTFCRYLFFTEPFTPKDYYVYINVDPVGVNTTSESIVSIVKDYFPNVKFRIAKKAHFPTAFLWCWDMTTSNYVFHLEEDWECLRPLSLINMINIMEIPTYKLVHLRLSQWKSETQLKNWNQFLDFNGSFFQVPENIKGTIGFCGHPSLNTRWFIKTCLHDLSELRNPEKQIKWRNKALWKWMEDKTFGCYQLQHEPAAIKDIGRAWMVQNNWKKKGSKEWFTEWERGRV
;
A
#
# COMPACT_ATOMS: atom_id res chain seq x y z
N MET A 1 12.01 -14.65 -1.18
CA MET A 1 10.61 -14.56 -1.63
C MET A 1 9.91 -13.44 -0.88
N ILE A 2 9.16 -12.59 -1.58
CA ILE A 2 8.43 -11.43 -1.06
C ILE A 2 6.99 -11.52 -1.54
N ASP A 3 6.03 -11.26 -0.66
CA ASP A 3 4.63 -11.22 -1.07
C ASP A 3 4.26 -9.81 -1.53
N ILE A 4 3.47 -9.71 -2.61
CA ILE A 4 2.86 -8.45 -3.05
C ILE A 4 1.37 -8.58 -2.87
N THR A 5 0.75 -7.64 -2.16
CA THR A 5 -0.71 -7.53 -2.05
C THR A 5 -1.21 -6.41 -2.93
N ILE A 6 -2.22 -6.68 -3.75
CA ILE A 6 -2.84 -5.71 -4.64
C ILE A 6 -4.35 -5.68 -4.39
N THR A 7 -4.86 -4.56 -3.90
CA THR A 7 -6.30 -4.29 -3.96
C THR A 7 -6.56 -3.53 -5.24
N ALA A 8 -7.36 -4.11 -6.13
CA ALA A 8 -7.64 -3.56 -7.44
C ALA A 8 -9.14 -3.45 -7.73
N THR A 9 -9.48 -2.59 -8.67
CA THR A 9 -10.77 -2.48 -9.33
C THR A 9 -10.58 -2.62 -10.85
N ARG A 10 -11.65 -2.55 -11.64
CA ARG A 10 -11.67 -2.63 -13.10
C ARG A 10 -11.17 -1.32 -13.73
N ARG A 11 -9.90 -0.99 -13.50
CA ARG A 11 -9.18 0.18 -14.04
C ARG A 11 -7.90 -0.30 -14.75
N PRO A 12 -8.00 -0.99 -15.89
CA PRO A 12 -6.87 -1.70 -16.51
C PRO A 12 -5.68 -0.78 -16.82
N GLU A 13 -5.94 0.42 -17.36
CA GLU A 13 -4.89 1.39 -17.69
C GLU A 13 -4.12 1.86 -16.45
N LEU A 14 -4.80 2.07 -15.31
CA LEU A 14 -4.13 2.46 -14.07
C LEU A 14 -3.31 1.30 -13.49
N LEU A 15 -3.86 0.08 -13.52
CA LEU A 15 -3.15 -1.09 -13.02
C LEU A 15 -1.89 -1.35 -13.86
N ASP A 16 -1.99 -1.31 -15.19
CA ASP A 16 -0.84 -1.51 -16.07
C ASP A 16 0.21 -0.41 -15.86
N LYS A 17 -0.20 0.86 -15.74
CA LYS A 17 0.71 1.96 -15.42
C LYS A 17 1.39 1.78 -14.05
N THR A 18 0.64 1.30 -13.06
CA THR A 18 1.15 0.99 -11.73
C THR A 18 2.18 -0.12 -11.81
N LEU A 19 1.84 -1.27 -12.39
CA LEU A 19 2.73 -2.42 -12.47
C LEU A 19 3.97 -2.14 -13.34
N SER A 20 3.81 -1.52 -14.51
CA SER A 20 4.95 -1.19 -15.38
C SER A 20 5.99 -0.32 -14.67
N THR A 21 5.55 0.70 -13.92
CA THR A 21 6.48 1.59 -13.22
C THR A 21 7.06 0.96 -11.96
N PHE A 22 6.26 0.25 -11.15
CA PHE A 22 6.76 -0.44 -9.95
C PHE A 22 7.69 -1.61 -10.29
N CYS A 23 7.37 -2.39 -11.33
CA CYS A 23 8.24 -3.47 -11.78
C CYS A 23 9.57 -2.89 -12.29
N ARG A 24 9.54 -1.85 -13.12
CA ARG A 24 10.77 -1.22 -13.64
C ARG A 24 11.64 -0.61 -12.55
N TYR A 25 11.05 0.02 -11.55
CA TYR A 25 11.77 0.87 -10.61
C TYR A 25 11.96 0.30 -9.21
N LEU A 26 11.31 -0.82 -8.87
CA LEU A 26 11.39 -1.39 -7.53
C LEU A 26 11.48 -2.92 -7.58
N PHE A 27 10.53 -3.61 -8.23
CA PHE A 27 10.44 -5.07 -8.11
C PHE A 27 11.42 -5.82 -9.00
N PHE A 28 11.67 -5.39 -10.24
CA PHE A 28 12.61 -6.07 -11.14
C PHE A 28 13.95 -5.33 -11.18
N THR A 29 14.42 -5.00 -9.98
CA THR A 29 15.74 -4.40 -9.76
C THR A 29 16.60 -5.42 -9.02
N GLU A 30 17.88 -5.48 -9.37
CA GLU A 30 18.83 -6.42 -8.75
C GLU A 30 18.79 -6.33 -7.20
N PRO A 31 18.77 -7.46 -6.47
CA PRO A 31 18.96 -8.83 -6.95
C PRO A 31 17.67 -9.58 -7.32
N PHE A 32 16.53 -8.89 -7.43
CA PHE A 32 15.23 -9.54 -7.53
C PHE A 32 14.80 -9.76 -8.98
N THR A 33 14.16 -10.91 -9.19
CA THR A 33 13.54 -11.32 -10.46
C THR A 33 12.04 -11.56 -10.26
N PRO A 34 11.23 -11.67 -11.33
CA PRO A 34 9.80 -11.97 -11.20
C PRO A 34 9.47 -13.23 -10.38
N LYS A 35 10.39 -14.21 -10.32
CA LYS A 35 10.21 -15.46 -9.56
C LYS A 35 10.33 -15.28 -8.04
N ASP A 36 10.91 -14.19 -7.58
CA ASP A 36 11.07 -13.87 -6.16
C ASP A 36 9.79 -13.36 -5.52
N TYR A 37 8.75 -13.13 -6.31
CA TYR A 37 7.48 -12.56 -5.88
C TYR A 37 6.34 -13.56 -5.94
N TYR A 38 5.46 -13.48 -4.95
CA TYR A 38 4.13 -14.10 -4.99
C TYR A 38 3.07 -13.01 -4.84
N VAL A 39 2.19 -12.89 -5.83
CA VAL A 39 1.19 -11.80 -5.86
C VAL A 39 -0.17 -12.31 -5.39
N TYR A 40 -0.78 -11.59 -4.46
CA TYR A 40 -2.16 -11.76 -4.02
C TYR A 40 -2.98 -10.55 -4.48
N ILE A 41 -3.90 -10.74 -5.42
CA ILE A 41 -4.74 -9.67 -5.95
C ILE A 41 -6.23 -9.91 -5.69
N ASN A 42 -6.89 -8.94 -5.07
CA ASN A 42 -8.35 -8.85 -5.08
C ASN A 42 -8.81 -7.90 -6.17
N VAL A 43 -9.78 -8.31 -6.99
CA VAL A 43 -10.42 -7.45 -7.99
C VAL A 43 -11.89 -7.21 -7.62
N ASP A 44 -12.19 -5.97 -7.22
CA ASP A 44 -13.55 -5.50 -6.97
C ASP A 44 -14.26 -5.13 -8.30
N PRO A 45 -15.57 -5.42 -8.44
CA PRO A 45 -16.33 -5.21 -9.68
C PRO A 45 -16.77 -3.74 -9.88
N VAL A 46 -15.82 -2.80 -9.77
CA VAL A 46 -16.02 -1.35 -9.93
C VAL A 46 -15.09 -0.82 -11.00
N GLY A 47 -15.50 0.16 -11.81
CA GLY A 47 -14.61 0.80 -12.80
C GLY A 47 -15.20 0.83 -14.21
N VAL A 48 -14.36 0.64 -15.23
CA VAL A 48 -14.79 0.63 -16.64
C VAL A 48 -15.52 -0.67 -16.98
N ASN A 49 -16.16 -0.68 -18.15
CA ASN A 49 -16.84 -1.86 -18.67
C ASN A 49 -15.83 -2.90 -19.19
N THR A 50 -15.19 -3.62 -18.26
CA THR A 50 -14.32 -4.76 -18.55
C THR A 50 -14.55 -5.89 -17.54
N THR A 51 -14.01 -7.08 -17.82
CA THR A 51 -14.11 -8.23 -16.91
C THR A 51 -13.07 -8.14 -15.80
N SER A 52 -13.36 -8.70 -14.63
CA SER A 52 -12.37 -8.77 -13.55
C SER A 52 -11.22 -9.71 -13.90
N GLU A 53 -11.47 -10.70 -14.74
CA GLU A 53 -10.50 -11.64 -15.30
C GLU A 53 -9.45 -10.91 -16.14
N SER A 54 -9.83 -9.88 -16.91
CA SER A 54 -8.87 -9.06 -17.67
C SER A 54 -7.86 -8.35 -16.76
N ILE A 55 -8.30 -7.92 -15.57
CA ILE A 55 -7.44 -7.29 -14.56
C ILE A 55 -6.43 -8.31 -14.01
N VAL A 56 -6.87 -9.55 -13.79
CA VAL A 56 -5.97 -10.64 -13.37
C VAL A 56 -4.96 -10.98 -14.46
N SER A 57 -5.36 -10.97 -15.73
CA SER A 57 -4.44 -11.21 -16.85
C SER A 57 -3.30 -10.20 -16.89
N ILE A 58 -3.59 -8.91 -16.69
CA ILE A 58 -2.55 -7.87 -16.60
C ILE A 58 -1.51 -8.23 -15.54
N VAL A 59 -1.90 -8.65 -14.34
CA VAL A 59 -0.93 -9.04 -13.29
C VAL A 59 -0.08 -10.23 -13.71
N LYS A 60 -0.68 -11.22 -14.39
CA LYS A 60 0.02 -12.43 -14.85
C LYS A 60 1.04 -12.14 -15.95
N ASP A 61 0.88 -11.06 -16.70
CA ASP A 61 1.88 -10.62 -17.68
C ASP A 61 3.17 -10.14 -17.00
N TYR A 62 3.11 -9.66 -15.75
CA TYR A 62 4.27 -9.23 -14.97
C TYR A 62 4.82 -10.32 -14.06
N PHE A 63 3.95 -11.12 -13.43
CA PHE A 63 4.34 -12.06 -12.38
C PHE A 63 3.93 -13.50 -12.70
N PRO A 64 4.84 -14.48 -12.58
CA PRO A 64 4.51 -15.89 -12.82
C PRO A 64 3.67 -16.52 -11.71
N ASN A 65 3.78 -16.01 -10.47
CA ASN A 65 3.10 -16.57 -9.30
C ASN A 65 2.00 -15.62 -8.81
N VAL A 66 0.74 -15.93 -9.16
CA VAL A 66 -0.41 -15.08 -8.83
C VAL A 66 -1.54 -15.91 -8.25
N LYS A 67 -2.02 -15.52 -7.06
CA LYS A 67 -3.29 -15.98 -6.50
C LYS A 67 -4.26 -14.80 -6.45
N PHE A 68 -5.47 -15.02 -6.93
CA PHE A 68 -6.43 -13.94 -7.12
C PHE A 68 -7.79 -14.27 -6.52
N ARG A 69 -8.53 -13.21 -6.19
CA ARG A 69 -9.96 -13.26 -5.86
C ARG A 69 -10.72 -12.26 -6.71
N ILE A 70 -11.72 -12.74 -7.43
CA ILE A 70 -12.70 -11.90 -8.12
C ILE A 70 -13.89 -11.72 -7.18
N ALA A 71 -14.07 -10.51 -6.65
CA ALA A 71 -15.14 -10.24 -5.72
C ALA A 71 -16.49 -10.13 -6.45
N LYS A 72 -17.54 -10.73 -5.89
CA LYS A 72 -18.91 -10.59 -6.42
C LYS A 72 -19.51 -9.22 -6.14
N LYS A 73 -19.07 -8.57 -5.06
CA LYS A 73 -19.49 -7.24 -4.62
C LYS A 73 -18.25 -6.45 -4.22
N ALA A 74 -18.19 -5.17 -4.60
CA ALA A 74 -17.10 -4.30 -4.19
C ALA A 74 -17.18 -3.99 -2.70
N HIS A 75 -16.06 -4.16 -2.01
CA HIS A 75 -15.95 -3.90 -0.58
C HIS A 75 -14.49 -3.77 -0.16
N PHE A 76 -14.02 -2.53 -0.06
CA PHE A 76 -12.60 -2.23 0.18
C PHE A 76 -12.01 -2.93 1.43
N PRO A 77 -12.67 -2.93 2.60
CA PRO A 77 -12.13 -3.63 3.76
C PRO A 77 -11.97 -5.14 3.53
N THR A 78 -12.94 -5.79 2.89
CA THR A 78 -12.87 -7.23 2.62
C THR A 78 -11.79 -7.53 1.57
N ALA A 79 -11.59 -6.66 0.58
CA ALA A 79 -10.48 -6.72 -0.37
C ALA A 79 -9.13 -6.71 0.33
N PHE A 80 -8.94 -5.72 1.20
CA PHE A 80 -7.72 -5.50 1.96
C PHE A 80 -7.40 -6.69 2.89
N LEU A 81 -8.37 -7.10 3.71
CA LEU A 81 -8.20 -8.21 4.67
C LEU A 81 -7.88 -9.52 3.98
N TRP A 82 -8.55 -9.82 2.86
CA TRP A 82 -8.24 -11.03 2.11
C TRP A 82 -6.82 -11.02 1.58
N CYS A 83 -6.37 -9.93 0.94
CA CYS A 83 -5.01 -9.88 0.40
C CYS A 83 -3.98 -10.08 1.52
N TRP A 84 -4.19 -9.42 2.66
CA TRP A 84 -3.30 -9.53 3.82
C TRP A 84 -3.31 -10.92 4.45
N ASP A 85 -4.45 -11.57 4.57
CA ASP A 85 -4.55 -12.89 5.18
C ASP A 85 -3.81 -13.97 4.39
N MET A 86 -3.79 -13.84 3.06
CA MET A 86 -3.09 -14.76 2.18
C MET A 86 -1.56 -14.78 2.35
N THR A 87 -0.97 -13.76 2.97
CA THR A 87 0.48 -13.57 3.02
C THR A 87 1.19 -14.59 3.92
N THR A 88 2.34 -15.05 3.44
CA THR A 88 3.19 -16.08 4.07
C THR A 88 4.64 -15.63 4.22
N SER A 89 5.15 -14.75 3.35
CA SER A 89 6.53 -14.24 3.39
C SER A 89 6.75 -13.29 4.56
N ASN A 90 7.99 -13.21 5.07
CA ASN A 90 8.37 -12.33 6.18
C ASN A 90 8.16 -10.84 5.87
N TYR A 91 8.28 -10.47 4.60
CA TYR A 91 8.03 -9.13 4.10
C TYR A 91 6.93 -9.13 3.05
N VAL A 92 6.07 -8.12 3.16
CA VAL A 92 4.92 -7.95 2.29
C VAL A 92 4.92 -6.52 1.76
N PHE A 93 4.93 -6.38 0.44
CA PHE A 93 4.71 -5.11 -0.20
C PHE A 93 3.21 -4.91 -0.48
N HIS A 94 2.63 -3.85 0.05
CA HIS A 94 1.23 -3.48 -0.18
C HIS A 94 1.12 -2.44 -1.29
N LEU A 95 0.19 -2.63 -2.22
CA LEU A 95 -0.01 -1.80 -3.39
C LEU A 95 -1.52 -1.66 -3.71
N GLU A 96 -1.94 -0.46 -4.11
CA GLU A 96 -3.24 -0.20 -4.73
C GLU A 96 -3.01 0.03 -6.24
N GLU A 97 -4.03 -0.16 -7.09
CA GLU A 97 -3.87 -0.15 -8.56
C GLU A 97 -3.73 1.24 -9.20
N ASP A 98 -3.52 2.28 -8.41
CA ASP A 98 -3.57 3.67 -8.86
C ASP A 98 -2.42 4.55 -8.34
N TRP A 99 -1.23 3.95 -8.31
CA TRP A 99 0.03 4.60 -7.96
C TRP A 99 1.07 4.48 -9.07
N GLU A 100 1.70 5.59 -9.43
CA GLU A 100 2.85 5.59 -10.33
C GLU A 100 4.16 5.67 -9.52
N CYS A 101 5.10 4.76 -9.78
CA CYS A 101 6.48 4.87 -9.25
C CYS A 101 7.30 5.80 -10.15
N LEU A 102 7.91 6.84 -9.57
CA LEU A 102 8.51 7.95 -10.33
C LEU A 102 10.01 7.79 -10.58
N ARG A 103 10.70 6.99 -9.78
CA ARG A 103 12.16 6.85 -9.80
C ARG A 103 12.60 5.47 -9.32
N PRO A 104 13.81 5.02 -9.69
CA PRO A 104 14.40 3.82 -9.10
C PRO A 104 14.48 3.90 -7.57
N LEU A 105 14.15 2.80 -6.92
CA LEU A 105 14.16 2.60 -5.47
C LEU A 105 14.81 1.24 -5.17
N SER A 106 15.40 1.09 -3.99
CA SER A 106 16.06 -0.16 -3.60
C SER A 106 15.22 -0.94 -2.60
N LEU A 107 14.52 -1.98 -3.07
CA LEU A 107 13.73 -2.86 -2.21
C LEU A 107 14.61 -3.60 -1.19
N ILE A 108 15.82 -4.00 -1.58
CA ILE A 108 16.75 -4.68 -0.67
C ILE A 108 17.21 -3.73 0.44
N ASN A 109 17.45 -2.45 0.14
CA ASN A 109 17.75 -1.46 1.16
C ASN A 109 16.55 -1.25 2.12
N MET A 110 15.32 -1.17 1.58
CA MET A 110 14.12 -1.11 2.43
C MET A 110 14.05 -2.30 3.41
N ILE A 111 14.33 -3.51 2.94
CA ILE A 111 14.38 -4.72 3.77
C ILE A 111 15.48 -4.59 4.83
N ASN A 112 16.72 -4.24 4.42
CA ASN A 112 17.84 -4.07 5.34
C ASN A 112 17.54 -3.06 6.46
N ILE A 113 16.86 -1.95 6.13
CA ILE A 113 16.42 -0.96 7.13
C ILE A 113 15.42 -1.58 8.11
N MET A 114 14.47 -2.39 7.62
CA MET A 114 13.50 -3.08 8.48
C MET A 114 14.15 -4.15 9.37
N GLU A 115 15.30 -4.68 8.98
CA GLU A 115 16.05 -5.69 9.74
C GLU A 115 16.90 -5.12 10.86
N ILE A 116 17.18 -3.81 10.86
CA ILE A 116 17.94 -3.14 11.93
C ILE A 116 17.14 -3.26 13.25
N PRO A 117 17.61 -4.06 14.23
CA PRO A 117 16.79 -4.41 15.40
C PRO A 117 16.43 -3.20 16.27
N THR A 118 17.32 -2.21 16.33
CA THR A 118 17.13 -0.98 17.11
C THR A 118 15.99 -0.12 16.59
N TYR A 119 15.65 -0.21 15.31
CA TYR A 119 14.56 0.57 14.73
C TYR A 119 13.18 0.02 15.07
N LYS A 120 13.05 -1.29 15.32
CA LYS A 120 11.74 -1.96 15.53
C LYS A 120 10.71 -1.55 14.48
N LEU A 121 11.16 -1.34 13.24
CA LEU A 121 10.38 -0.79 12.15
C LEU A 121 9.46 -1.86 11.56
N VAL A 122 8.16 -1.57 11.51
CA VAL A 122 7.17 -2.57 11.05
C VAL A 122 6.43 -2.19 9.78
N HIS A 123 6.49 -0.91 9.42
CA HIS A 123 5.85 -0.33 8.25
C HIS A 123 6.75 0.76 7.67
N LEU A 124 7.11 0.60 6.40
CA LEU A 124 7.98 1.52 5.67
C LEU A 124 7.34 1.86 4.32
N ARG A 125 6.72 3.04 4.24
CA ARG A 125 5.98 3.47 3.04
C ARG A 125 6.82 4.29 2.08
N LEU A 126 6.38 4.39 0.84
CA LEU A 126 6.95 5.30 -0.16
C LEU A 126 6.36 6.72 -0.04
N SER A 127 7.16 7.70 -0.42
CA SER A 127 6.81 9.12 -0.30
C SER A 127 6.15 9.69 -1.56
N GLN A 128 5.07 10.45 -1.37
CA GLN A 128 4.44 11.25 -2.42
C GLN A 128 5.09 12.64 -2.59
N TRP A 129 5.94 13.04 -1.65
CA TRP A 129 6.50 14.39 -1.58
C TRP A 129 8.01 14.35 -1.73
N LYS A 130 8.58 15.43 -2.28
CA LYS A 130 10.03 15.65 -2.18
C LYS A 130 10.43 15.79 -0.71
N SER A 131 11.61 15.29 -0.38
CA SER A 131 12.23 15.46 0.92
C SER A 131 13.18 16.64 0.87
N GLU A 132 13.32 17.30 2.01
CA GLU A 132 14.42 18.22 2.28
C GLU A 132 15.16 17.66 3.51
N THR A 133 15.45 18.51 4.50
CA THR A 133 15.87 18.05 5.83
C THR A 133 14.75 17.29 6.56
N GLN A 134 13.50 17.63 6.25
CA GLN A 134 12.28 16.97 6.73
C GLN A 134 11.45 16.48 5.55
N LEU A 135 10.55 15.54 5.84
CA LEU A 135 9.60 15.02 4.86
C LEU A 135 8.16 15.35 5.25
N LYS A 136 7.43 15.99 4.34
CA LYS A 136 6.02 16.30 4.54
C LYS A 136 5.18 15.01 4.59
N ASN A 137 4.36 14.88 5.63
CA ASN A 137 3.34 13.87 5.76
C ASN A 137 2.02 14.52 6.15
N TRP A 138 1.14 14.75 5.18
CA TRP A 138 -0.13 15.45 5.38
C TRP A 138 0.13 16.87 5.91
N ASN A 139 -0.31 17.17 7.14
CA ASN A 139 -0.08 18.45 7.82
C ASN A 139 1.03 18.36 8.88
N GLN A 140 1.87 17.32 8.80
CA GLN A 140 2.95 17.03 9.74
C GLN A 140 4.27 16.86 8.98
N PHE A 141 5.38 16.86 9.72
CA PHE A 141 6.72 16.64 9.18
C PHE A 141 7.39 15.47 9.89
N LEU A 142 8.16 14.72 9.13
CA LEU A 142 8.94 13.57 9.59
C LEU A 142 10.41 13.97 9.58
N ASP A 143 11.15 13.53 10.60
CA ASP A 143 12.58 13.79 10.72
C ASP A 143 13.39 12.62 10.18
N PHE A 144 14.52 12.93 9.54
CA PHE A 144 15.44 11.93 9.02
C PHE A 144 16.32 11.38 10.15
N ASN A 145 16.37 10.06 10.30
CA ASN A 145 17.15 9.41 11.37
C ASN A 145 18.51 8.85 10.88
N GLY A 146 18.94 9.23 9.68
CA GLY A 146 20.14 8.70 9.02
C GLY A 146 19.85 7.60 7.98
N SER A 147 18.70 6.93 8.07
CA SER A 147 18.33 5.84 7.15
C SER A 147 16.98 6.07 6.46
N PHE A 148 16.00 6.61 7.18
CA PHE A 148 14.66 6.89 6.67
C PHE A 148 14.03 8.06 7.44
N PHE A 149 12.87 8.53 6.96
CA PHE A 149 12.09 9.54 7.67
C PHE A 149 11.16 8.87 8.69
N GLN A 150 11.46 9.05 9.96
CA GLN A 150 10.75 8.39 11.05
C GLN A 150 9.50 9.16 11.44
N VAL A 151 8.43 8.41 11.73
CA VAL A 151 7.20 8.98 12.28
C VAL A 151 7.39 9.26 13.78
N PRO A 152 7.16 10.51 14.25
CA PRO A 152 7.33 10.82 15.66
C PRO A 152 6.37 10.02 16.54
N GLU A 153 6.88 9.56 17.68
CA GLU A 153 6.19 8.66 18.61
C GLU A 153 4.84 9.21 19.06
N ASN A 154 4.79 10.51 19.37
CA ASN A 154 3.61 11.22 19.84
C ASN A 154 2.53 11.47 18.77
N ILE A 155 2.76 11.10 17.50
CA ILE A 155 1.79 11.22 16.39
C ILE A 155 1.67 9.93 15.55
N LYS A 156 2.39 8.86 15.90
CA LYS A 156 2.46 7.64 15.07
C LYS A 156 1.12 6.96 14.86
N GLY A 157 0.20 7.02 15.81
CA GLY A 157 -1.14 6.48 15.60
C GLY A 157 -2.09 7.37 14.82
N THR A 158 -1.68 8.57 14.43
CA THR A 158 -2.47 9.41 13.51
C THR A 158 -1.96 9.32 12.08
N ILE A 159 -0.63 9.35 11.90
CA ILE A 159 -0.01 9.50 10.58
C ILE A 159 0.94 8.35 10.19
N GLY A 160 1.12 7.36 11.07
CA GLY A 160 2.07 6.26 10.87
C GLY A 160 1.65 5.30 9.76
N PHE A 161 0.39 4.90 9.74
CA PHE A 161 -0.16 4.05 8.69
C PHE A 161 -1.00 4.82 7.67
N CYS A 162 -0.83 4.50 6.40
CA CYS A 162 -1.69 4.92 5.29
C CYS A 162 -1.67 3.86 4.18
N GLY A 163 -2.71 3.79 3.34
CA GLY A 163 -2.79 2.88 2.18
C GLY A 163 -1.83 3.16 1.03
N HIS A 164 -0.77 3.95 1.26
CA HIS A 164 0.24 4.18 0.24
C HIS A 164 1.07 2.89 0.01
N PRO A 165 1.69 2.76 -1.17
CA PRO A 165 2.68 1.72 -1.45
C PRO A 165 3.69 1.59 -0.31
N SER A 166 3.80 0.40 0.28
CA SER A 166 4.59 0.20 1.51
C SER A 166 5.11 -1.21 1.68
N LEU A 167 6.31 -1.32 2.27
CA LEU A 167 6.86 -2.57 2.77
C LEU A 167 6.47 -2.76 4.23
N ASN A 168 5.99 -3.96 4.57
CA ASN A 168 5.43 -4.30 5.87
C ASN A 168 6.07 -5.61 6.37
N THR A 169 6.26 -5.73 7.69
CA THR A 169 6.57 -7.03 8.27
C THR A 169 5.32 -7.89 8.29
N ARG A 170 5.50 -9.21 8.13
CA ARG A 170 4.41 -10.18 8.29
C ARG A 170 3.79 -10.11 9.69
N TRP A 171 4.64 -9.90 10.71
CA TRP A 171 4.20 -9.72 12.08
C TRP A 171 3.16 -8.60 12.17
N PHE A 172 3.44 -7.43 11.60
CA PHE A 172 2.51 -6.30 11.62
C PHE A 172 1.20 -6.61 10.92
N ILE A 173 1.25 -7.27 9.77
CA ILE A 173 0.05 -7.69 9.04
C ILE A 173 -0.79 -8.64 9.88
N LYS A 174 -0.19 -9.69 10.47
CA LYS A 174 -0.93 -10.68 11.27
C LYS A 174 -1.49 -10.07 12.56
N THR A 175 -0.76 -9.16 13.20
CA THR A 175 -1.26 -8.38 14.35
C THR A 175 -2.45 -7.52 13.96
N CYS A 176 -2.41 -6.83 12.82
CA CYS A 176 -3.55 -6.06 12.34
C CYS A 176 -4.76 -6.96 12.05
N LEU A 177 -4.56 -8.07 11.32
CA LEU A 177 -5.66 -8.97 10.94
C LEU A 177 -6.44 -9.50 12.14
N HIS A 178 -5.80 -9.68 13.30
CA HIS A 178 -6.46 -10.12 14.53
C HIS A 178 -7.53 -9.12 15.01
N ASP A 179 -7.27 -7.82 14.89
CA ASP A 179 -8.11 -6.77 15.50
C ASP A 179 -8.91 -5.95 14.47
N LEU A 180 -8.71 -6.19 13.17
CA LEU A 180 -9.42 -5.48 12.11
C LEU A 180 -10.80 -6.09 11.85
N SER A 181 -11.81 -5.22 11.74
CA SER A 181 -13.15 -5.59 11.30
C SER A 181 -13.32 -5.36 9.80
N GLU A 182 -13.93 -6.31 9.11
CA GLU A 182 -14.33 -6.15 7.71
C GLU A 182 -15.41 -5.08 7.49
N LEU A 183 -16.13 -4.66 8.54
CA LEU A 183 -17.22 -3.68 8.40
C LEU A 183 -16.74 -2.22 8.38
N ARG A 184 -15.44 -1.98 8.58
CA ARG A 184 -14.89 -0.63 8.76
C ARG A 184 -13.65 -0.45 7.90
N ASN A 185 -13.36 0.80 7.54
CA ASN A 185 -12.19 1.14 6.76
C ASN A 185 -10.90 0.70 7.51
N PRO A 186 -10.05 -0.17 6.93
CA PRO A 186 -8.87 -0.71 7.61
C PRO A 186 -7.86 0.38 8.00
N GLU A 187 -7.63 1.38 7.13
CA GLU A 187 -6.69 2.47 7.41
C GLU A 187 -7.10 3.26 8.67
N LYS A 188 -8.40 3.51 8.84
CA LYS A 188 -8.92 4.23 10.00
C LYS A 188 -8.88 3.39 11.28
N GLN A 189 -8.97 2.07 11.15
CA GLN A 189 -8.85 1.15 12.28
C GLN A 189 -7.41 0.99 12.77
N ILE A 190 -6.43 1.04 11.86
CA ILE A 190 -5.00 0.96 12.23
C ILE A 190 -4.55 2.23 12.95
N LYS A 191 -5.14 3.38 12.65
CA LYS A 191 -4.93 4.62 13.42
C LYS A 191 -5.49 4.49 14.84
N TRP A 192 -5.19 5.40 15.78
CA TRP A 192 -5.45 5.35 17.23
C TRP A 192 -6.88 5.01 17.71
N ARG A 193 -7.81 4.76 16.79
CA ARG A 193 -9.18 4.34 17.06
C ARG A 193 -9.27 2.89 17.58
N ASN A 194 -8.26 2.04 17.36
CA ASN A 194 -8.25 0.66 17.88
C ASN A 194 -7.26 0.48 19.04
N LYS A 195 -7.71 0.67 20.28
CA LYS A 195 -6.86 0.58 21.48
C LYS A 195 -6.20 -0.80 21.65
N ALA A 196 -6.90 -1.88 21.29
CA ALA A 196 -6.35 -3.23 21.38
C ALA A 196 -5.14 -3.40 20.45
N LEU A 197 -5.28 -2.96 19.20
CA LEU A 197 -4.21 -2.97 18.22
C LEU A 197 -3.00 -2.13 18.66
N TRP A 198 -3.25 -0.94 19.23
CA TRP A 198 -2.17 -0.05 19.65
C TRP A 198 -1.37 -0.55 20.85
N LYS A 199 -1.95 -1.43 21.68
CA LYS A 199 -1.19 -2.12 22.73
C LYS A 199 -0.04 -2.96 22.14
N TRP A 200 -0.24 -3.53 20.95
CA TRP A 200 0.81 -4.30 20.27
C TRP A 200 1.84 -3.41 19.57
N MET A 201 1.47 -2.19 19.18
CA MET A 201 2.30 -1.28 18.39
C MET A 201 3.05 -0.23 19.21
N GLU A 202 2.89 -0.25 20.53
CA GLU A 202 3.44 0.76 21.44
C GLU A 202 4.95 0.91 21.31
N ASP A 203 5.70 -0.20 21.17
CA ASP A 203 7.15 -0.15 21.03
C ASP A 203 7.63 -0.24 19.56
N LYS A 204 6.73 -0.12 18.59
CA LYS A 204 7.02 -0.26 17.16
C LYS A 204 7.15 1.07 16.46
N THR A 205 7.96 1.10 15.41
CA THR A 205 8.23 2.31 14.61
C THR A 205 7.58 2.23 13.25
N PHE A 206 7.20 3.40 12.74
CA PHE A 206 6.68 3.62 11.39
C PHE A 206 7.58 4.61 10.66
N GLY A 207 7.74 4.45 9.35
CA GLY A 207 8.66 5.27 8.58
C GLY A 207 8.25 5.50 7.14
N CYS A 208 8.92 6.46 6.50
CA CYS A 208 8.85 6.71 5.07
C CYS A 208 10.24 6.51 4.45
N TYR A 209 10.32 5.66 3.42
CA TYR A 209 11.56 5.37 2.71
C TYR A 209 11.86 6.48 1.71
N GLN A 210 12.88 7.28 2.02
CA GLN A 210 13.43 8.33 1.18
C GLN A 210 14.70 8.88 1.85
N LEU A 211 15.71 9.27 1.08
CA LEU A 211 16.86 10.04 1.58
C LEU A 211 16.53 11.55 1.57
N GLN A 212 17.35 12.37 2.23
CA GLN A 212 17.18 13.83 2.18
C GLN A 212 17.41 14.36 0.75
N HIS A 213 16.70 15.43 0.40
CA HIS A 213 16.80 16.12 -0.90
C HIS A 213 16.49 15.24 -2.13
N GLU A 214 15.70 14.19 -1.94
CA GLU A 214 15.22 13.36 -3.04
C GLU A 214 13.85 13.82 -3.56
N PRO A 215 13.58 13.63 -4.86
CA PRO A 215 12.25 13.83 -5.40
C PRO A 215 11.26 12.79 -4.84
N ALA A 216 9.97 13.06 -5.01
CA ALA A 216 8.90 12.12 -4.65
C ALA A 216 9.16 10.74 -5.27
N ALA A 217 8.89 9.68 -4.50
CA ALA A 217 9.02 8.30 -4.95
C ALA A 217 7.80 7.85 -5.77
N ILE A 218 6.61 8.32 -5.40
CA ILE A 218 5.33 7.88 -5.97
C ILE A 218 4.38 9.04 -6.26
N LYS A 219 3.40 8.80 -7.13
CA LYS A 219 2.32 9.74 -7.46
C LYS A 219 0.97 9.02 -7.49
N ASP A 220 -0.04 9.65 -6.91
CA ASP A 220 -1.44 9.21 -7.00
C ASP A 220 -1.96 9.55 -8.40
N ILE A 221 -2.33 8.52 -9.17
CA ILE A 221 -2.93 8.65 -10.50
C ILE A 221 -4.43 8.32 -10.48
N GLY A 222 -4.93 7.72 -9.39
CA GLY A 222 -6.33 7.37 -9.20
C GLY A 222 -7.25 8.57 -9.06
N ARG A 223 -6.78 9.63 -8.39
CA ARG A 223 -7.61 10.81 -8.13
C ARG A 223 -7.98 11.57 -9.39
N ALA A 224 -7.04 11.73 -10.32
CA ALA A 224 -7.32 12.35 -11.62
C ALA A 224 -8.32 11.49 -12.42
N TRP A 225 -8.09 10.17 -12.45
CA TRP A 225 -8.96 9.24 -13.14
C TRP A 225 -10.40 9.25 -12.60
N MET A 226 -10.58 9.30 -11.29
CA MET A 226 -11.90 9.37 -10.66
C MET A 226 -12.69 10.60 -11.10
N VAL A 227 -12.04 11.77 -11.14
CA VAL A 227 -12.66 13.03 -11.56
C VAL A 227 -13.08 12.95 -13.02
N GLN A 228 -12.20 12.45 -13.89
CA GLN A 228 -12.46 12.32 -15.32
C GLN A 228 -13.59 11.32 -15.63
N ASN A 229 -13.73 10.26 -14.84
CA ASN A 229 -14.69 9.18 -15.07
C ASN A 229 -15.95 9.28 -14.16
N ASN A 230 -16.14 10.41 -13.49
CA ASN A 230 -17.28 10.69 -12.59
C ASN A 230 -17.51 9.63 -11.50
N TRP A 231 -16.42 9.11 -10.91
CA TRP A 231 -16.46 8.22 -9.75
C TRP A 231 -16.28 8.99 -8.45
N LYS A 232 -17.02 8.59 -7.41
CA LYS A 232 -16.94 9.16 -6.06
C LYS A 232 -16.90 8.05 -5.02
N LYS A 233 -16.29 8.36 -3.88
CA LYS A 233 -16.35 7.51 -2.68
C LYS A 233 -17.76 7.59 -2.11
N LYS A 234 -18.42 6.45 -1.88
CA LYS A 234 -19.74 6.42 -1.24
C LYS A 234 -19.57 6.77 0.24
N GLY A 235 -20.34 7.75 0.71
CA GLY A 235 -20.27 8.25 2.09
C GLY A 235 -19.05 9.14 2.37
N SER A 236 -18.78 9.41 3.66
CA SER A 236 -17.63 10.24 4.03
C SER A 236 -16.32 9.47 3.87
N LYS A 237 -15.19 10.18 3.70
CA LYS A 237 -13.85 9.57 3.65
C LYS A 237 -13.52 8.69 4.87
N GLU A 238 -14.20 8.90 6.00
CA GLU A 238 -14.01 8.12 7.22
C GLU A 238 -14.72 6.77 7.21
N TRP A 239 -15.80 6.64 6.43
CA TRP A 239 -16.65 5.45 6.34
C TRP A 239 -16.62 4.80 4.96
N PHE A 240 -15.65 5.18 4.12
CA PHE A 240 -15.55 4.65 2.76
C PHE A 240 -15.34 3.13 2.78
N THR A 241 -16.33 2.43 2.24
CA THR A 241 -16.35 0.97 2.00
C THR A 241 -16.59 0.62 0.54
N GLU A 242 -17.27 1.48 -0.21
CA GLU A 242 -17.74 1.24 -1.58
C GLU A 242 -17.60 2.49 -2.46
N TRP A 243 -17.47 2.30 -3.77
CA TRP A 243 -17.47 3.36 -4.78
C TRP A 243 -18.87 3.58 -5.36
N GLU A 244 -19.19 4.80 -5.79
CA GLU A 244 -20.43 5.15 -6.50
C GLU A 244 -20.16 6.01 -7.74
N ARG A 245 -20.99 5.89 -8.78
CA ARG A 245 -20.97 6.82 -9.90
C ARG A 245 -21.71 8.09 -9.50
N GLY A 246 -21.12 9.25 -9.79
CA GLY A 246 -21.83 10.51 -9.67
C GLY A 246 -23.09 10.50 -10.52
N ARG A 247 -24.21 11.04 -10.00
CA ARG A 247 -25.36 11.35 -10.84
C ARG A 247 -24.91 12.38 -11.88
N VAL A 248 -25.17 12.08 -13.15
CA VAL A 248 -25.08 13.06 -14.25
C VAL A 248 -26.27 14.00 -14.11
#